data_AF-A0A8C5YY84-F1
#
_entry.id   AF-A0A8C5YY84-F1
#
_cell.length_a   1.000
_cell.length_b   1.000
_cell.length_c   1.000
_cell.angle_alpha   90.00
_cell.angle_beta   90.00
_cell.angle_gamma   90.00
#
_symmetry.space_group_name_H-M   'P 1'
#
loop_
_entity.id
_entity.type
_entity.pdbx_description
1 polymer ?
#
loop_
_entity_poly.entity_id
_entity_poly.type
_entity_poly.pdbx_seq_one_letter_code
_entity_poly.pdbx_strand_id
1 'polypeptide(L)'
;MLVPLLLQYLETLSGLVDSNLNCGPVLTWMELDNHGRRLLLSEEASLNIPAVAAAHVVKRYTAQAPDELSFEVGDIVSVIDMPPTEDRSWWRGKRGFQVGFFPSECVELFTERPGPGLKAGKSIPPAPPAVPRPRGKLAGLLRTFMRSRPSRQRLRQRGILRQRVFGCDLGEHLSNSGQDVPQVLRCCSEFIEAHGVVDGIYRLSGVSSNIQRLRHEFDSERIPELSGPAFLQDIHSVSSLCKLYFRELPNPLLTYQLYGKFSEAMSVPGEEERLVRVHDVIQQLPPPHYR
;
A
#
# COMPACT_ATOMS: atom_id res chain seq x y z
N MET A 1 9.32 52.04 5.06
CA MET A 1 8.01 52.36 5.68
C MET A 1 7.15 51.10 5.84
N LEU A 2 6.92 50.31 4.79
CA LEU A 2 6.06 49.12 4.86
C LEU A 2 6.67 47.96 5.68
N VAL A 3 7.96 47.67 5.48
CA VAL A 3 8.67 46.56 6.14
C VAL A 3 8.74 46.72 7.67
N PRO A 4 9.09 47.90 8.23
CA PRO A 4 9.08 48.12 9.68
C PRO A 4 7.69 47.95 10.30
N LEU A 5 6.64 48.43 9.61
CA LEU A 5 5.25 48.34 10.06
C LEU A 5 4.76 46.88 10.10
N LEU A 6 5.15 46.09 9.10
CA LEU A 6 4.85 44.66 9.03
C LEU A 6 5.55 43.86 10.14
N LEU A 7 6.82 44.17 10.41
CA LEU A 7 7.56 43.53 11.50
C LEU A 7 6.93 43.83 12.85
N GLN A 8 6.61 45.10 13.12
CA GLN A 8 5.97 45.49 14.37
C GLN A 8 4.58 44.87 14.55
N TYR A 9 3.80 44.77 13.46
CA TYR A 9 2.51 44.07 13.48
C TYR A 9 2.66 42.58 13.79
N LEU A 10 3.59 41.88 13.13
CA LEU A 10 3.82 40.45 13.34
C LEU A 10 4.34 40.13 14.73
N GLU A 11 5.21 40.98 15.28
CA GLU A 11 5.75 40.83 16.64
C GLU A 11 4.66 41.03 17.70
N THR A 12 3.78 42.02 17.50
CA THR A 12 2.62 42.26 18.37
C THR A 12 1.59 41.12 18.26
N LEU A 13 1.32 40.63 17.04
CA LEU A 13 0.42 39.50 16.80
C LEU A 13 0.96 38.20 17.42
N SER A 14 2.26 37.95 17.29
CA SER A 14 2.93 36.79 17.88
C SER A 14 2.89 36.81 19.42
N GLY A 15 3.03 38.00 20.02
CA GLY A 15 2.92 38.16 21.48
C GLY A 15 1.49 38.01 22.00
N LEU A 16 0.48 38.32 21.19
CA LEU A 16 -0.94 38.22 21.58
C LEU A 16 -1.50 36.80 21.45
N VAL A 17 -1.00 36.00 20.51
CA VAL A 17 -1.64 34.73 20.15
C VAL A 17 -0.83 33.50 20.57
N ASP A 18 0.43 33.69 20.97
CA ASP A 18 1.35 32.61 21.36
C ASP A 18 1.40 31.51 20.26
N SER A 19 1.84 30.30 20.60
CA SER A 19 1.96 29.14 19.70
C SER A 19 0.63 28.64 19.07
N ASN A 20 -0.49 29.34 19.28
CA ASN A 20 -1.83 28.91 18.91
C ASN A 20 -2.27 29.38 17.51
N LEU A 21 -1.50 30.23 16.84
CA LEU A 21 -1.75 30.60 15.44
C LEU A 21 -1.05 29.63 14.48
N ASN A 22 -1.77 28.59 14.05
CA ASN A 22 -1.30 27.67 13.03
C ASN A 22 -1.82 28.09 11.64
N CYS A 23 -1.02 28.84 10.87
CA CYS A 23 -1.33 29.03 9.44
C CYS A 23 -0.93 27.78 8.64
N GLY A 24 -1.42 26.62 9.08
CA GLY A 24 -1.09 25.30 8.55
C GLY A 24 -1.15 25.22 7.02
N PRO A 25 -2.19 25.73 6.34
CA PRO A 25 -2.26 25.71 4.87
C PRO A 25 -1.14 26.52 4.19
N VAL A 26 -0.80 27.70 4.72
CA VAL A 26 0.25 28.57 4.15
C VAL A 26 1.64 28.01 4.44
N LEU A 27 1.86 27.53 5.65
CA LEU A 27 3.12 26.91 6.08
C LEU A 27 3.38 25.58 5.35
N THR A 28 2.32 24.80 5.11
CA THR A 28 2.39 23.60 4.26
C THR A 28 2.71 23.97 2.81
N TRP A 29 2.06 25.01 2.25
CA TRP A 29 2.36 25.48 0.90
C TRP A 29 3.80 25.99 0.74
N MET A 30 4.37 26.60 1.78
CA MET A 30 5.76 27.05 1.81
C MET A 30 6.76 25.97 2.22
N GLU A 31 6.31 24.74 2.54
CA GLU A 31 7.14 23.65 3.06
C GLU A 31 7.93 24.04 4.31
N LEU A 32 7.32 24.78 5.25
CA LEU A 32 7.97 25.26 6.47
C LEU A 32 7.17 24.87 7.71
N ASP A 33 7.85 24.55 8.80
CA ASP A 33 7.20 24.43 10.11
C ASP A 33 6.97 25.82 10.74
N ASN A 34 6.24 25.86 11.86
CA ASN A 34 5.96 27.10 12.60
C ASN A 34 7.24 27.82 13.11
N HIS A 35 8.41 27.20 12.96
CA HIS A 35 9.71 27.75 13.37
C HIS A 35 10.57 28.15 12.16
N GLY A 36 10.02 28.12 10.94
CA GLY A 36 10.74 28.50 9.71
C GLY A 36 11.75 27.45 9.25
N ARG A 37 11.68 26.22 9.74
CA ARG A 37 12.52 25.11 9.25
C ARG A 37 11.84 24.43 8.08
N ARG A 38 12.60 24.10 7.04
CA ARG A 38 12.08 23.39 5.86
C ARG A 38 11.56 22.02 6.30
N LEU A 39 10.27 21.77 6.07
CA LEU A 39 9.66 20.47 6.15
C LEU A 39 10.34 19.61 5.08
N LEU A 40 11.09 18.59 5.51
CA LEU A 40 11.49 17.54 4.59
C LEU A 40 10.19 16.91 4.10
N LEU A 41 9.81 17.20 2.86
CA LEU A 41 8.68 16.58 2.19
C LEU A 41 8.82 15.06 2.38
N SER A 42 8.02 14.51 3.29
CA SER A 42 7.66 13.12 3.19
C SER A 42 6.89 13.03 1.88
N GLU A 43 7.41 12.25 0.93
CA GLU A 43 6.63 11.75 -0.19
C GLU A 43 5.21 11.48 0.31
N GLU A 44 4.27 12.06 -0.41
CA GLU A 44 2.85 12.10 -0.13
C GLU A 44 2.34 10.79 0.45
N ALA A 45 1.40 10.92 1.38
CA ALA A 45 0.66 9.82 1.96
C ALA A 45 0.40 8.71 0.93
N SER A 46 0.95 7.52 1.18
CA SER A 46 0.67 6.31 0.40
C SER A 46 -0.75 5.77 0.71
N LEU A 47 -1.73 6.66 0.75
CA LEU A 47 -3.13 6.31 0.64
C LEU A 47 -3.35 6.01 -0.84
N ASN A 48 -3.36 4.71 -1.15
CA ASN A 48 -3.36 4.13 -2.49
C ASN A 48 -1.95 4.21 -3.13
N ILE A 49 -1.34 3.07 -3.43
CA ILE A 49 -0.54 3.02 -4.66
C ILE A 49 -1.61 2.80 -5.74
N PRO A 50 -2.13 3.86 -6.39
CA PRO A 50 -3.08 3.67 -7.48
C PRO A 50 -2.43 2.76 -8.50
N ALA A 51 -3.22 1.89 -9.12
CA ALA A 51 -2.73 1.20 -10.30
C ALA A 51 -2.23 2.28 -11.27
N VAL A 52 -0.93 2.28 -11.57
CA VAL A 52 -0.31 3.25 -12.49
C VAL A 52 -0.95 3.15 -13.88
N ALA A 53 -1.52 1.98 -14.19
CA ALA A 53 -2.43 1.78 -15.30
C ALA A 53 -3.28 0.53 -15.08
N ALA A 54 -4.45 0.47 -15.70
CA ALA A 54 -5.12 -0.81 -15.96
C ALA A 54 -4.53 -1.40 -17.25
N ALA A 55 -4.33 -2.71 -17.28
CA ALA A 55 -3.87 -3.43 -18.46
C ALA A 55 -4.74 -4.66 -18.71
N HIS A 56 -4.90 -5.04 -19.97
CA HIS A 56 -5.51 -6.30 -20.35
C HIS A 56 -4.45 -7.29 -20.80
N VAL A 57 -4.64 -8.56 -20.47
CA VAL A 57 -3.68 -9.61 -20.78
C VAL A 57 -3.86 -10.06 -22.23
N VAL A 58 -2.83 -9.86 -23.04
CA VAL A 58 -2.78 -10.24 -24.46
C VAL A 58 -2.05 -11.56 -24.69
N LYS A 59 -1.21 -12.00 -23.73
CA LYS A 59 -0.54 -13.30 -23.77
C LYS A 59 -0.66 -14.01 -22.44
N ARG A 60 -1.04 -15.29 -22.48
CA ARG A 60 -1.03 -16.17 -21.32
C ARG A 60 0.37 -16.28 -20.72
N TYR A 61 0.46 -16.20 -19.41
CA TYR A 61 1.68 -16.45 -18.65
C TYR A 61 1.41 -17.35 -17.46
N THR A 62 2.32 -18.28 -17.21
CA THR A 62 2.27 -19.18 -16.05
C THR A 62 3.48 -18.87 -15.19
N ALA A 63 3.23 -18.47 -13.94
CA ALA A 63 4.24 -18.16 -12.94
C ALA A 63 5.26 -19.30 -12.83
N GLN A 64 6.53 -18.96 -12.94
CA GLN A 64 7.66 -19.88 -12.81
C GLN A 64 8.35 -19.76 -11.44
N ALA A 65 8.01 -18.71 -10.67
CA ALA A 65 8.51 -18.45 -9.34
C ALA A 65 7.36 -17.99 -8.42
N PRO A 66 7.49 -18.16 -7.09
CA PRO A 66 6.41 -17.84 -6.14
C PRO A 66 6.06 -16.35 -6.08
N ASP A 67 6.95 -15.48 -6.56
CA ASP A 67 6.76 -14.02 -6.62
C ASP A 67 6.14 -13.55 -7.95
N GLU A 68 5.70 -14.45 -8.82
CA GLU A 68 5.18 -14.15 -10.15
C GLU A 68 3.67 -14.37 -10.26
N LEU A 69 3.03 -13.59 -11.13
CA LEU A 69 1.60 -13.68 -11.41
C LEU A 69 1.33 -14.57 -12.62
N SER A 70 0.45 -15.55 -12.49
CA SER A 70 -0.10 -16.25 -13.66
C SER A 70 -1.31 -15.49 -14.19
N PHE A 71 -1.56 -15.54 -15.50
CA PHE A 71 -2.79 -14.99 -16.09
C PHE A 71 -3.14 -15.61 -17.45
N GLU A 72 -4.43 -15.56 -17.78
CA GLU A 72 -5.01 -16.00 -19.04
C GLU A 72 -5.32 -14.81 -19.96
N VAL A 73 -5.35 -15.05 -21.27
CA VAL A 73 -5.68 -14.00 -22.26
C VAL A 73 -7.09 -13.48 -22.00
N GLY A 74 -7.24 -12.17 -21.87
CA GLY A 74 -8.50 -11.50 -21.52
C GLY A 74 -8.63 -11.10 -20.04
N ASP A 75 -7.72 -11.54 -19.17
CA ASP A 75 -7.68 -11.07 -17.78
C ASP A 75 -7.39 -9.56 -17.70
N ILE A 76 -7.93 -8.89 -16.68
CA ILE A 76 -7.58 -7.50 -16.35
C ILE A 76 -6.59 -7.50 -15.18
N VAL A 77 -5.52 -6.74 -15.31
CA VAL A 77 -4.46 -6.60 -14.30
C VAL A 77 -4.29 -5.12 -13.95
N SER A 78 -4.30 -4.84 -12.64
CA SER A 78 -3.92 -3.53 -12.11
C SER A 78 -2.39 -3.46 -12.08
N VAL A 79 -1.77 -2.64 -12.94
CA VAL A 79 -0.31 -2.44 -12.92
C VAL A 79 0.03 -1.56 -11.73
N ILE A 80 0.93 -2.02 -10.86
CA ILE A 80 1.34 -1.32 -9.64
C ILE A 80 2.67 -0.59 -9.86
N ASP A 81 3.59 -1.19 -10.62
CA ASP A 81 4.89 -0.59 -10.92
C ASP A 81 5.34 -0.94 -12.35
N MET A 82 5.75 0.09 -13.10
CA MET A 82 6.31 0.02 -14.45
C MET A 82 7.59 0.87 -14.53
N PRO A 83 8.80 0.25 -14.44
CA PRO A 83 10.04 1.00 -14.47
C PRO A 83 10.20 1.81 -15.78
N PRO A 84 10.57 3.11 -15.73
CA PRO A 84 10.55 4.01 -16.89
C PRO A 84 11.73 3.86 -17.87
N THR A 85 12.74 3.03 -17.58
CA THR A 85 13.98 2.90 -18.37
C THR A 85 13.99 1.63 -19.23
N GLU A 86 14.96 1.52 -20.16
CA GLU A 86 15.08 0.53 -21.26
C GLU A 86 14.88 -0.96 -20.87
N ASP A 87 14.88 -1.28 -19.57
CA ASP A 87 14.55 -2.59 -19.01
C ASP A 87 13.03 -2.77 -18.77
N ARG A 88 12.21 -2.45 -19.78
CA ARG A 88 10.74 -2.61 -19.74
C ARG A 88 10.28 -4.07 -19.60
N SER A 89 11.15 -5.04 -19.38
CA SER A 89 10.81 -6.47 -19.53
C SER A 89 9.91 -7.02 -18.43
N TRP A 90 9.91 -6.46 -17.21
CA TRP A 90 9.14 -6.98 -16.08
C TRP A 90 8.43 -5.87 -15.30
N TRP A 91 7.13 -6.05 -15.08
CA TRP A 91 6.27 -5.17 -14.32
C TRP A 91 5.75 -5.87 -13.07
N ARG A 92 5.25 -5.09 -12.12
CA ARG A 92 4.54 -5.59 -10.94
C ARG A 92 3.08 -5.20 -11.05
N GLY A 93 2.18 -6.10 -10.71
CA GLY A 93 0.75 -5.78 -10.66
C GLY A 93 -0.04 -6.74 -9.79
N LYS A 94 -1.36 -6.60 -9.85
CA LYS A 94 -2.32 -7.34 -9.02
C LYS A 94 -3.43 -7.94 -9.89
N ARG A 95 -3.73 -9.21 -9.64
CA ARG A 95 -4.88 -9.93 -10.20
C ARG A 95 -5.65 -10.59 -9.05
N GLY A 96 -6.84 -10.06 -8.76
CA GLY A 96 -7.62 -10.49 -7.59
C GLY A 96 -6.85 -10.24 -6.29
N PHE A 97 -6.53 -11.31 -5.56
CA PHE A 97 -5.72 -11.29 -4.34
C PHE A 97 -4.22 -11.44 -4.56
N GLN A 98 -3.82 -11.89 -5.75
CA GLN A 98 -2.43 -12.22 -6.02
C GLN A 98 -1.70 -10.97 -6.51
N VAL A 99 -0.55 -10.70 -5.91
CA VAL A 99 0.38 -9.65 -6.33
C VAL A 99 1.67 -10.34 -6.74
N GLY A 100 2.25 -9.90 -7.85
CA GLY A 100 3.47 -10.52 -8.34
C GLY A 100 4.01 -9.86 -9.58
N PHE A 101 5.15 -10.37 -10.02
CA PHE A 101 5.86 -9.92 -11.20
C PHE A 101 5.37 -10.63 -12.44
N PHE A 102 5.38 -9.92 -13.55
CA PHE A 102 5.08 -10.50 -14.85
C PHE A 102 5.78 -9.77 -16.00
N PRO A 103 5.98 -10.45 -17.15
CA PRO A 103 6.57 -9.80 -18.31
C PRO A 103 5.64 -8.73 -18.89
N SER A 104 6.15 -7.53 -19.15
CA SER A 104 5.33 -6.43 -19.70
C SER A 104 4.67 -6.77 -21.03
N GLU A 105 5.33 -7.58 -21.87
CA GLU A 105 4.82 -7.98 -23.18
C GLU A 105 3.56 -8.86 -23.14
N CYS A 106 3.20 -9.32 -21.95
CA CYS A 106 1.99 -10.09 -21.73
C CYS A 106 0.75 -9.23 -21.57
N VAL A 107 0.91 -7.92 -21.35
CA VAL A 107 -0.20 -7.01 -21.10
C VAL A 107 -0.12 -5.79 -22.01
N GLU A 108 -1.28 -5.26 -22.36
CA GLU A 108 -1.40 -3.98 -23.06
C GLU A 108 -2.20 -3.01 -22.19
N LEU A 109 -1.65 -1.81 -22.00
CA LEU A 109 -2.27 -0.77 -21.18
C LEU A 109 -3.57 -0.26 -21.83
N PHE A 110 -4.61 -0.05 -21.03
CA PHE A 110 -5.78 0.69 -21.50
C PHE A 110 -5.37 2.15 -21.70
N THR A 111 -5.27 2.59 -22.95
CA THR A 111 -5.06 4.01 -23.26
C THR A 111 -6.38 4.75 -23.11
N GLU A 112 -6.58 5.49 -22.01
CA GLU A 112 -7.62 6.51 -22.00
C GLU A 112 -7.18 7.66 -22.92
N ARG A 113 -7.87 7.84 -24.05
CA ARG A 113 -7.78 9.07 -24.84
C ARG A 113 -8.64 10.14 -24.17
N PRO A 114 -8.13 11.35 -23.87
CA PRO A 114 -8.98 12.47 -23.50
C PRO A 114 -9.58 13.09 -24.76
N GLY A 115 -10.91 13.18 -24.83
CA GLY A 115 -11.61 14.00 -25.81
C GLY A 115 -13.13 13.81 -25.79
N PRO A 116 -13.94 14.82 -25.43
CA PRO A 116 -15.37 14.80 -25.63
C PRO A 116 -15.72 15.36 -27.02
N GLY A 117 -16.48 14.61 -27.81
CA GLY A 117 -17.01 15.12 -29.08
C GLY A 117 -17.79 14.11 -29.92
N LEU A 118 -19.11 14.09 -29.72
CA LEU A 118 -20.18 13.85 -30.71
C LEU A 118 -20.60 12.39 -31.07
N LYS A 119 -21.79 12.07 -30.51
CA LYS A 119 -23.02 11.52 -31.14
C LYS A 119 -23.20 10.01 -31.39
N ALA A 120 -24.42 9.62 -31.03
CA ALA A 120 -25.04 8.30 -31.02
C ALA A 120 -25.37 7.70 -32.40
N GLY A 121 -25.48 6.36 -32.46
CA GLY A 121 -26.22 5.67 -33.52
C GLY A 121 -25.92 4.17 -33.70
N LYS A 122 -26.79 3.32 -33.14
CA LYS A 122 -27.21 1.95 -33.54
C LYS A 122 -26.21 0.92 -34.15
N SER A 123 -26.16 -0.26 -33.53
CA SER A 123 -26.45 -1.61 -34.10
C SER A 123 -25.46 -2.73 -33.65
N ILE A 124 -26.03 -3.92 -33.40
CA ILE A 124 -25.41 -5.24 -33.17
C ILE A 124 -26.01 -6.16 -34.26
N PRO A 125 -25.41 -7.28 -34.76
CA PRO A 125 -24.01 -7.77 -34.86
C PRO A 125 -23.68 -8.18 -36.35
N PRO A 126 -22.67 -9.03 -36.75
CA PRO A 126 -22.39 -10.41 -36.31
C PRO A 126 -20.89 -10.72 -36.00
N ALA A 127 -20.63 -11.80 -35.27
CA ALA A 127 -19.32 -12.48 -35.22
C ALA A 127 -19.22 -13.55 -36.35
N PRO A 128 -18.06 -14.18 -36.60
CA PRO A 128 -16.66 -13.73 -36.65
C PRO A 128 -16.06 -13.94 -38.08
N PRO A 129 -14.75 -13.65 -38.31
CA PRO A 129 -13.96 -14.77 -38.84
C PRO A 129 -12.53 -14.91 -38.28
N ALA A 130 -12.09 -16.16 -38.35
CA ALA A 130 -10.73 -16.67 -38.47
C ALA A 130 -9.70 -16.31 -37.39
N VAL A 131 -9.57 -17.23 -36.44
CA VAL A 131 -8.35 -17.47 -35.68
C VAL A 131 -7.22 -17.86 -36.64
N PRO A 132 -6.03 -17.23 -36.59
CA PRO A 132 -4.81 -17.90 -36.98
C PRO A 132 -4.13 -18.42 -35.70
N ARG A 133 -4.22 -19.73 -35.45
CA ARG A 133 -3.21 -20.46 -34.68
C ARG A 133 -2.33 -21.22 -35.67
N PRO A 134 -1.13 -21.68 -35.27
CA PRO A 134 -0.03 -20.94 -34.67
C PRO A 134 1.26 -21.16 -35.50
N ARG A 135 2.20 -20.22 -35.55
CA ARG A 135 3.57 -20.52 -35.99
C ARG A 135 4.54 -20.39 -34.83
N GLY A 136 5.11 -21.53 -34.48
CA GLY A 136 6.01 -21.72 -33.36
C GLY A 136 7.21 -20.78 -33.39
N LYS A 137 7.52 -20.27 -32.18
CA LYS A 137 8.82 -19.75 -31.69
C LYS A 137 8.72 -19.15 -30.28
N LEU A 138 7.53 -19.16 -29.64
CA LEU A 138 7.29 -18.60 -28.30
C LEU A 138 8.14 -19.24 -27.19
N ALA A 139 8.43 -20.55 -27.27
CA ALA A 139 9.27 -21.21 -26.28
C ALA A 139 10.73 -20.72 -26.29
N GLY A 140 11.25 -20.30 -27.44
CA GLY A 140 12.61 -19.74 -27.57
C GLY A 140 12.69 -18.30 -27.07
N LEU A 141 11.63 -17.52 -27.30
CA LEU A 141 11.51 -16.15 -26.81
C LEU A 141 11.43 -16.15 -25.28
N LEU A 142 10.49 -16.93 -24.70
CA LEU A 142 10.33 -17.06 -23.24
C LEU A 142 11.59 -17.61 -22.55
N ARG A 143 12.32 -18.54 -23.18
CA ARG A 143 13.60 -19.05 -22.66
C ARG A 143 14.70 -17.99 -22.64
N THR A 144 14.71 -17.10 -23.62
CA THR A 144 15.66 -15.97 -23.69
C THR A 144 15.29 -14.88 -22.70
N PHE A 145 13.98 -14.62 -22.51
CA PHE A 145 13.44 -13.70 -21.51
C PHE A 145 13.64 -14.17 -20.05
N MET A 146 13.56 -15.49 -19.80
CA MET A 146 13.89 -16.06 -18.49
C MET A 146 15.39 -15.94 -18.16
N ARG A 147 16.27 -15.89 -19.18
CA ARG A 147 17.71 -15.61 -18.99
C ARG A 147 18.01 -14.13 -18.76
N SER A 148 17.13 -13.23 -19.22
CA SER A 148 17.26 -11.78 -18.99
C SER A 148 16.51 -11.29 -17.74
N ARG A 149 15.83 -12.16 -16.98
CA ARG A 149 15.20 -11.81 -15.70
C ARG A 149 16.27 -11.30 -14.73
N PRO A 150 16.21 -10.04 -14.28
CA PRO A 150 17.11 -9.54 -13.25
C PRO A 150 16.91 -10.34 -11.95
N SER A 151 17.99 -10.67 -11.25
CA SER A 151 17.87 -11.33 -9.94
C SER A 151 17.09 -10.45 -8.97
N ARG A 152 16.40 -11.07 -8.01
CA ARG A 152 15.68 -10.37 -6.94
C ARG A 152 16.55 -9.32 -6.23
N GLN A 153 17.84 -9.61 -6.06
CA GLN A 153 18.83 -8.64 -5.55
C GLN A 153 19.04 -7.42 -6.46
N ARG A 154 19.10 -7.61 -7.80
CA ARG A 154 19.20 -6.50 -8.75
C ARG A 154 17.93 -5.64 -8.79
N LEU A 155 16.75 -6.25 -8.61
CA LEU A 155 15.49 -5.51 -8.50
C LEU A 155 15.45 -4.66 -7.21
N ARG A 156 15.99 -5.17 -6.09
CA ARG A 156 16.17 -4.41 -4.84
C ARG A 156 17.14 -3.24 -5.02
N GLN A 157 18.31 -3.50 -5.60
CA GLN A 157 19.34 -2.46 -5.83
C GLN A 157 18.85 -1.34 -6.76
N ARG A 158 17.99 -1.66 -7.73
CA ARG A 158 17.39 -0.69 -8.65
C ARG A 158 16.20 0.06 -8.07
N GLY A 159 15.81 -0.22 -6.83
CA GLY A 159 14.67 0.44 -6.18
C GLY A 159 13.29 -0.01 -6.69
N ILE A 160 13.24 -1.01 -7.57
CA ILE A 160 12.01 -1.61 -8.13
C ILE A 160 11.36 -2.52 -7.09
N LEU A 161 12.17 -3.26 -6.34
CA LEU A 161 11.72 -4.04 -5.18
C LEU A 161 12.12 -3.32 -3.89
N ARG A 162 11.31 -2.36 -3.44
CA ARG A 162 11.42 -1.81 -2.08
C ARG A 162 10.74 -2.79 -1.12
N GLN A 163 11.50 -3.47 -0.26
CA GLN A 163 10.92 -4.20 0.88
C GLN A 163 10.47 -3.16 1.90
N ARG A 164 9.26 -2.63 1.74
CA ARG A 164 8.61 -1.84 2.77
C ARG A 164 7.84 -2.81 3.66
N VAL A 165 7.91 -2.61 4.97
CA VAL A 165 7.06 -3.32 5.93
C VAL A 165 5.64 -2.75 5.83
N PHE A 166 5.53 -1.43 5.75
CA PHE A 166 4.26 -0.73 5.58
C PHE A 166 3.84 -0.67 4.10
N GLY A 167 2.55 -0.83 3.83
CA GLY A 167 2.03 -0.85 2.45
C GLY A 167 2.28 -2.15 1.69
N CYS A 168 2.99 -3.11 2.27
CA CYS A 168 3.19 -4.44 1.70
C CYS A 168 1.95 -5.32 1.91
N ASP A 169 1.67 -6.19 0.95
CA ASP A 169 0.66 -7.22 1.13
C ASP A 169 1.06 -8.14 2.30
N LEU A 170 0.08 -8.50 3.13
CA LEU A 170 0.33 -9.25 4.36
C LEU A 170 0.90 -10.64 4.07
N GLY A 171 0.38 -11.32 3.05
CA GLY A 171 0.89 -12.63 2.64
C GLY A 171 2.32 -12.54 2.10
N GLU A 172 2.60 -11.52 1.28
CA GLU A 172 3.95 -11.25 0.78
C GLU A 172 4.94 -10.94 1.92
N HIS A 173 4.54 -10.10 2.88
CA HIS A 173 5.38 -9.71 4.00
C HIS A 173 5.75 -10.92 4.88
N LEU A 174 4.78 -11.75 5.25
CA LEU A 174 5.03 -12.94 6.07
C LEU A 174 5.89 -13.98 5.32
N SER A 175 5.61 -14.19 4.03
CA SER A 175 6.43 -15.07 3.19
C SER A 175 7.89 -14.59 3.09
N ASN A 176 8.10 -13.29 2.93
CA ASN A 176 9.44 -12.70 2.82
C ASN A 176 10.23 -12.73 4.15
N SER A 177 9.54 -12.51 5.28
CA SER A 177 10.17 -12.47 6.62
C SER A 177 10.32 -13.86 7.24
N GLY A 178 9.59 -14.87 6.75
CA GLY A 178 9.53 -16.19 7.35
C GLY A 178 8.85 -16.21 8.73
N GLN A 179 8.13 -15.15 9.08
CA GLN A 179 7.40 -15.03 10.34
C GLN A 179 5.93 -15.40 10.14
N ASP A 180 5.28 -15.85 11.21
CA ASP A 180 3.83 -16.11 11.20
C ASP A 180 2.99 -14.85 11.41
N VAL A 181 3.57 -13.81 12.03
CA VAL A 181 2.93 -12.52 12.33
C VAL A 181 3.95 -11.40 12.08
N PRO A 182 3.54 -10.23 11.54
CA PRO A 182 4.45 -9.10 11.31
C PRO A 182 5.15 -8.66 12.59
N GLN A 183 6.47 -8.51 12.56
CA GLN A 183 7.25 -8.16 13.75
C GLN A 183 6.85 -6.80 14.34
N VAL A 184 6.42 -5.85 13.50
CA VAL A 184 5.84 -4.58 13.95
C VAL A 184 4.61 -4.77 14.83
N LEU A 185 3.72 -5.70 14.47
CA LEU A 185 2.53 -5.99 15.27
C LEU A 185 2.90 -6.66 16.58
N ARG A 186 3.79 -7.65 16.56
CA ARG A 186 4.29 -8.34 17.76
C ARG A 186 4.94 -7.36 18.75
N CYS A 187 5.90 -6.56 18.29
CA CYS A 187 6.59 -5.59 19.15
C CYS A 187 5.64 -4.54 19.71
N CYS A 188 4.73 -4.01 18.88
CA CYS A 188 3.76 -3.03 19.36
C CYS A 188 2.77 -3.64 20.37
N SER A 189 2.23 -4.84 20.11
CA SER A 189 1.27 -5.47 21.01
C SER A 189 1.91 -5.83 22.35
N GLU A 190 3.07 -6.47 22.35
CA GLU A 190 3.80 -6.82 23.59
C GLU A 190 4.10 -5.57 24.43
N PHE A 191 4.53 -4.48 23.79
CA PHE A 191 4.79 -3.23 24.49
C PHE A 191 3.52 -2.59 25.07
N ILE A 192 2.43 -2.58 24.31
CA ILE A 192 1.13 -2.02 24.75
C ILE A 192 0.48 -2.90 25.82
N GLU A 193 0.65 -4.22 25.77
CA GLU A 193 0.16 -5.11 26.83
C GLU A 193 0.92 -4.88 28.14
N ALA A 194 2.23 -4.65 28.06
CA ALA A 194 3.06 -4.40 29.24
C ALA A 194 2.88 -3.00 29.85
N HIS A 195 2.63 -1.96 29.04
CA HIS A 195 2.66 -0.56 29.49
C HIS A 195 1.40 0.25 29.15
N GLY A 196 0.46 -0.31 28.39
CA GLY A 196 -0.66 0.40 27.74
C GLY A 196 -1.91 0.57 28.58
N VAL A 197 -1.86 0.27 29.88
CA VAL A 197 -2.92 0.60 30.83
C VAL A 197 -2.86 2.10 31.15
N VAL A 198 -3.19 2.91 30.16
CA VAL A 198 -3.20 4.37 30.19
C VAL A 198 -4.51 4.91 29.63
N ASP A 199 -4.85 6.17 29.95
CA ASP A 199 -6.07 6.78 29.41
C ASP A 199 -6.03 6.86 27.88
N GLY A 200 -7.12 6.46 27.23
CA GLY A 200 -7.30 6.63 25.80
C GLY A 200 -6.30 5.86 24.92
N ILE A 201 -5.71 4.75 25.39
CA ILE A 201 -4.93 3.85 24.51
C ILE A 201 -5.77 3.44 23.27
N TYR A 202 -5.15 3.42 22.09
CA TYR A 202 -5.79 3.29 20.77
C TYR A 202 -6.77 4.40 20.36
N ARG A 203 -7.32 5.22 21.28
CA ARG A 203 -8.19 6.37 20.97
C ARG A 203 -7.38 7.63 20.68
N LEU A 204 -6.45 7.98 21.56
CA LEU A 204 -5.58 9.15 21.41
C LEU A 204 -4.48 8.89 20.38
N SER A 205 -4.09 9.94 19.68
CA SER A 205 -3.02 9.90 18.69
C SER A 205 -1.68 10.23 19.34
N GLY A 206 -0.66 9.41 19.07
CA GLY A 206 0.71 9.75 19.40
C GLY A 206 1.31 10.87 18.55
N VAL A 207 2.53 11.24 18.91
CA VAL A 207 3.30 12.27 18.22
C VAL A 207 3.69 11.82 16.81
N SER A 208 3.25 12.57 15.79
CA SER A 208 3.45 12.21 14.37
C SER A 208 4.91 11.94 13.99
N SER A 209 5.86 12.74 14.48
CA SER A 209 7.30 12.55 14.21
C SER A 209 7.84 11.24 14.79
N ASN A 210 7.36 10.84 15.98
CA ASN A 210 7.74 9.58 16.61
C ASN A 210 7.16 8.38 15.85
N ILE A 211 5.91 8.49 15.38
CA ILE A 211 5.28 7.47 14.53
C ILE A 211 6.08 7.28 13.24
N GLN A 212 6.45 8.37 12.55
CA GLN A 212 7.23 8.30 11.31
C GLN A 212 8.66 7.75 11.55
N ARG A 213 9.28 8.11 12.67
CA ARG A 213 10.58 7.55 13.06
C ARG A 213 10.50 6.04 13.27
N LEU A 214 9.51 5.56 14.04
CA LEU A 214 9.30 4.14 14.27
C LEU A 214 9.00 3.39 12.96
N ARG A 215 8.14 3.97 12.11
CA ARG A 215 7.86 3.43 10.78
C ARG A 215 9.14 3.23 9.96
N HIS A 216 10.00 4.25 9.92
CA HIS A 216 11.25 4.18 9.16
C HIS A 216 12.22 3.12 9.69
N GLU A 217 12.31 2.93 11.02
CA GLU A 217 13.09 1.85 11.62
C GLU A 217 12.59 0.48 11.11
N PHE A 218 11.28 0.22 11.22
CA PHE A 218 10.69 -1.04 10.75
C PHE A 218 10.83 -1.24 9.23
N ASP A 219 10.57 -0.22 8.41
CA ASP A 219 10.77 -0.28 6.96
C ASP A 219 12.25 -0.52 6.57
N SER A 220 13.18 -0.19 7.46
CA SER A 220 14.61 -0.47 7.28
C SER A 220 15.03 -1.84 7.84
N GLU A 221 14.07 -2.71 8.14
CA GLU A 221 14.27 -4.02 8.81
C GLU A 221 15.01 -3.92 10.16
N ARG A 222 14.99 -2.73 10.79
CA ARG A 222 15.51 -2.51 12.14
C ARG A 222 14.37 -2.57 13.13
N ILE A 223 14.41 -3.53 14.05
CA ILE A 223 13.42 -3.64 15.12
C ILE A 223 13.80 -2.61 16.20
N PRO A 224 12.99 -1.56 16.43
CA PRO A 224 13.30 -0.56 17.43
C PRO A 224 13.17 -1.14 18.84
N GLU A 225 14.06 -0.74 19.74
CA GLU A 225 13.96 -1.04 21.15
C GLU A 225 12.89 -0.12 21.79
N LEU A 226 11.69 -0.67 22.01
CA LEU A 226 10.56 0.09 22.55
C LEU A 226 10.67 0.34 24.07
N SER A 227 11.52 -0.41 24.78
CA SER A 227 11.68 -0.31 26.24
C SER A 227 12.37 0.98 26.72
N GLY A 228 12.83 1.83 25.79
CA GLY A 228 13.49 3.10 26.11
C GLY A 228 12.53 4.13 26.74
N PRO A 229 13.04 5.05 27.60
CA PRO A 229 12.22 6.02 28.33
C PRO A 229 11.40 6.96 27.43
N ALA A 230 11.86 7.21 26.21
CA ALA A 230 11.15 8.05 25.24
C ALA A 230 9.80 7.45 24.81
N PHE A 231 9.71 6.13 24.64
CA PHE A 231 8.48 5.46 24.19
C PHE A 231 7.56 5.07 25.35
N LEU A 232 8.11 4.92 26.56
CA LEU A 232 7.32 4.82 27.79
C LEU A 232 6.49 6.09 28.05
N GLN A 233 7.03 7.26 27.71
CA GLN A 233 6.32 8.54 27.82
C GLN A 233 5.35 8.81 26.64
N ASP A 234 5.54 8.15 25.49
CA ASP A 234 4.73 8.33 24.28
C ASP A 234 4.21 7.01 23.73
N ILE A 235 3.51 6.27 24.59
CA ILE A 235 2.87 5.00 24.24
C ILE A 235 1.79 5.14 23.15
N HIS A 236 1.18 6.32 23.04
CA HIS A 236 0.21 6.61 22.00
C HIS A 236 0.83 6.52 20.60
N SER A 237 2.11 6.84 20.44
CA SER A 237 2.82 6.66 19.16
C SER A 237 2.94 5.19 18.77
N VAL A 238 3.19 4.30 19.73
CA VAL A 238 3.24 2.85 19.48
C VAL A 238 1.87 2.32 19.08
N SER A 239 0.80 2.73 19.76
CA SER A 239 -0.57 2.35 19.39
C SER A 239 -0.98 2.91 18.01
N SER A 240 -0.57 4.13 17.69
CA SER A 240 -0.80 4.74 16.38
C SER A 240 -0.04 4.03 15.27
N LEU A 241 1.19 3.58 15.52
CA LEU A 241 1.98 2.79 14.57
C LEU A 241 1.32 1.43 14.29
N CYS A 242 0.86 0.74 15.33
CA CYS A 242 0.12 -0.52 15.19
C CYS A 242 -1.13 -0.35 14.31
N LYS A 243 -1.93 0.70 14.57
CA LYS A 243 -3.09 1.05 13.72
C LYS A 243 -2.67 1.41 12.28
N LEU A 244 -1.56 2.12 12.13
CA LEU A 244 -1.04 2.54 10.83
C LEU A 244 -0.71 1.34 9.95
N TYR A 245 -0.12 0.28 10.52
CA TYR A 245 0.22 -0.94 9.80
C TYR A 245 -1.02 -1.54 9.12
N PHE A 246 -2.10 -1.78 9.88
CA PHE A 246 -3.34 -2.32 9.33
C PHE A 246 -4.01 -1.38 8.32
N ARG A 247 -3.94 -0.07 8.56
CA ARG A 247 -4.53 0.94 7.68
C ARG A 247 -3.84 1.01 6.32
N GLU A 248 -2.53 0.78 6.27
CA GLU A 248 -1.75 0.83 5.04
C GLU A 248 -1.74 -0.51 4.28
N LEU A 249 -2.33 -1.58 4.82
CA LEU A 249 -2.42 -2.85 4.08
C LEU A 249 -3.18 -2.65 2.74
N PRO A 250 -2.65 -3.15 1.61
CA PRO A 250 -3.30 -3.03 0.30
C PRO A 250 -4.60 -3.85 0.18
N ASN A 251 -4.83 -4.76 1.13
CA ASN A 251 -6.07 -5.48 1.36
C ASN A 251 -6.27 -5.50 2.88
N PRO A 252 -7.39 -5.00 3.43
CA PRO A 252 -7.60 -4.96 4.88
C PRO A 252 -7.48 -6.35 5.48
N LEU A 253 -7.23 -6.42 6.79
CA LEU A 253 -7.08 -7.68 7.51
C LEU A 253 -8.27 -8.63 7.26
N LEU A 254 -9.50 -8.11 7.26
CA LEU A 254 -10.71 -8.89 6.99
C LEU A 254 -11.02 -9.13 5.50
N THR A 255 -10.17 -8.62 4.60
CA THR A 255 -10.26 -8.68 3.13
C THR A 255 -11.51 -8.03 2.53
N TYR A 256 -11.37 -7.44 1.34
CA TYR A 256 -12.53 -6.88 0.63
C TYR A 256 -13.56 -7.93 0.23
N GLN A 257 -13.10 -9.14 -0.07
CA GLN A 257 -13.91 -10.22 -0.63
C GLN A 257 -14.81 -10.89 0.41
N LEU A 258 -14.41 -10.87 1.69
CA LEU A 258 -15.22 -11.39 2.78
C LEU A 258 -16.05 -10.31 3.48
N TYR A 259 -15.86 -9.03 3.15
CA TYR A 259 -16.59 -7.91 3.77
C TYR A 259 -18.11 -8.11 3.75
N GLY A 260 -18.68 -8.51 2.61
CA GLY A 260 -20.12 -8.79 2.49
C GLY A 260 -20.58 -9.87 3.46
N LYS A 261 -19.82 -10.97 3.56
CA LYS A 261 -20.12 -12.08 4.49
C LYS A 261 -20.01 -11.66 5.96
N PHE A 262 -19.01 -10.84 6.31
CA PHE A 262 -18.90 -10.26 7.64
C PHE A 262 -20.09 -9.36 7.97
N SER A 263 -20.52 -8.51 7.03
CA SER A 263 -21.68 -7.64 7.22
C SER A 263 -22.98 -8.43 7.40
N GLU A 264 -23.17 -9.49 6.62
CA GLU A 264 -24.32 -10.40 6.74
C GLU A 264 -24.32 -11.14 8.08
N ALA A 265 -23.17 -11.66 8.51
CA ALA A 265 -23.01 -12.31 9.81
C ALA A 265 -23.36 -11.35 10.96
N MET A 266 -22.89 -10.10 10.90
CA MET A 266 -23.16 -9.09 11.94
C MET A 266 -24.62 -8.61 11.99
N SER A 267 -25.37 -8.77 10.91
CA SER A 267 -26.78 -8.37 10.83
C SER A 267 -27.73 -9.38 11.49
N VAL A 268 -27.21 -10.50 11.99
CA VAL A 268 -28.00 -11.53 12.68
C VAL A 268 -28.45 -11.02 14.06
N PRO A 269 -29.76 -11.10 14.38
CA PRO A 269 -30.27 -10.63 15.67
C PRO A 269 -29.76 -11.43 16.87
N GLY A 270 -29.63 -12.75 16.74
CA GLY A 270 -29.18 -13.64 17.81
C GLY A 270 -27.66 -13.59 18.01
N GLU A 271 -27.20 -13.36 19.23
CA GLU A 271 -25.77 -13.25 19.54
C GLU A 271 -25.01 -14.55 19.28
N GLU A 272 -25.54 -15.68 19.73
CA GLU A 272 -24.89 -16.99 19.55
C GLU A 272 -24.81 -17.38 18.07
N GLU A 273 -25.90 -17.17 17.31
CA GLU A 273 -25.92 -17.41 15.87
C GLU A 273 -24.97 -16.45 15.13
N ARG A 274 -24.90 -15.18 15.54
CA ARG A 274 -23.94 -14.20 15.01
C ARG A 274 -22.51 -14.65 15.24
N LEU A 275 -22.17 -15.13 16.45
CA LEU A 275 -20.83 -15.63 16.76
C LEU A 275 -20.45 -16.82 15.87
N VAL A 276 -21.35 -17.79 15.70
CA VAL A 276 -21.13 -18.94 14.80
C VAL A 276 -20.87 -18.46 13.38
N ARG A 277 -21.69 -17.54 12.84
CA ARG A 277 -21.50 -17.04 11.48
C ARG A 277 -20.21 -16.25 11.32
N VAL A 278 -19.86 -15.38 12.27
CA VAL A 278 -18.60 -14.64 12.22
C VAL A 278 -17.41 -15.61 12.25
N HIS A 279 -17.46 -16.63 13.09
CA HIS A 279 -16.44 -17.67 13.14
C HIS A 279 -16.29 -18.41 11.80
N ASP A 280 -17.39 -18.79 11.15
CA ASP A 280 -17.36 -19.45 9.85
C ASP A 280 -16.76 -18.57 8.76
N VAL A 281 -16.97 -17.25 8.82
CA VAL A 281 -16.35 -16.29 7.88
C VAL A 281 -14.86 -16.13 8.18
N ILE A 282 -14.46 -16.08 9.46
CA ILE A 282 -13.05 -16.02 9.87
C ILE A 282 -12.28 -17.24 9.34
N GLN A 283 -12.85 -18.44 9.39
CA GLN A 283 -12.20 -19.66 8.87
C GLN A 283 -11.97 -19.65 7.34
N GLN A 284 -12.63 -18.74 6.61
CA GLN A 284 -12.44 -18.55 5.17
C GLN A 284 -11.32 -17.55 4.85
N LEU A 285 -10.76 -16.86 5.85
CA LEU A 285 -9.63 -15.95 5.65
C LEU A 285 -8.38 -16.72 5.17
N PRO A 286 -7.58 -16.12 4.27
CA PRO A 286 -6.26 -16.66 3.97
C PRO A 286 -5.41 -16.81 5.24
N PRO A 287 -4.54 -17.82 5.36
CA PRO A 287 -3.75 -18.04 6.58
C PRO A 287 -3.00 -16.81 7.11
N PRO A 288 -2.39 -15.94 6.25
CA PRO A 288 -1.76 -14.69 6.69
C PRO A 288 -2.70 -13.71 7.39
N HIS A 289 -3.99 -13.74 7.06
CA HIS A 289 -5.02 -12.85 7.61
C HIS A 289 -5.76 -13.45 8.80
N TYR A 290 -5.68 -14.77 8.96
CA TYR A 290 -6.33 -15.52 10.04
C TYR A 290 -5.48 -15.60 11.32
N ARG A 291 -4.17 -15.78 11.17
CA ARG A 291 -3.21 -15.88 12.28
C ARG A 291 -3.03 -14.55 13.00
#